data_AF-A0A2T0YBK9-F1
#
_entry.id   AF-A0A2T0YBK9-F1
#
_cell.length_a   1.000
_cell.length_b   1.000
_cell.length_c   1.000
_cell.angle_alpha   90.00
_cell.angle_beta   90.00
_cell.angle_gamma   90.00
#
_symmetry.space_group_name_H-M   'P 1'
#
loop_
_entity.id
_entity.type
_entity.pdbx_description
1 polymer ?
#
loop_
_entity_poly.entity_id
_entity_poly.type
_entity_poly.pdbx_seq_one_letter_code
_entity_poly.pdbx_strand_id
1 'polypeptide(L)'
;DDEDFEQVAAAWAVKEHLRRILNAESIAAGQGARIDFELAVVAAGLPEADRLAATVAKWWPEIKVFLGTRVTNARTEAANTAIKQIKRTGRGYRNQTNYQSRILGRSFRQTRRRSQIHPRAGLHAEV
;
A
#
# COMPACT_ATOMS: atom_id res chain seq x y z
N ASP A 1 15.73 12.12 29.42
CA ASP A 1 15.56 11.37 30.68
C ASP A 1 15.00 9.98 30.39
N ASP A 2 15.05 9.05 31.34
CA ASP A 2 14.62 7.65 31.14
C ASP A 2 13.14 7.54 30.70
N GLU A 3 12.30 8.48 31.13
CA GLU A 3 10.88 8.58 30.76
C GLU A 3 10.66 8.79 29.25
N ASP A 4 11.49 9.60 28.59
CA ASP A 4 11.40 9.80 27.14
C ASP A 4 11.73 8.51 26.37
N PHE A 5 12.70 7.74 26.87
CA PHE A 5 13.08 6.46 26.27
C PHE A 5 11.97 5.42 26.42
N GLU A 6 11.28 5.39 27.57
CA GLU A 6 10.14 4.52 27.81
C GLU A 6 8.97 4.84 26.88
N GLN A 7 8.63 6.12 26.68
CA GLN A 7 7.58 6.52 25.75
C GLN A 7 7.89 6.13 24.30
N VAL A 8 9.15 6.32 23.86
CA VAL A 8 9.57 5.92 22.51
C VAL A 8 9.51 4.38 22.35
N ALA A 9 9.91 3.62 23.37
CA ALA A 9 9.81 2.17 23.35
C ALA A 9 8.35 1.70 23.26
N ALA A 10 7.45 2.29 24.04
CA ALA A 10 6.01 2.00 23.99
C ALA A 10 5.41 2.33 22.63
N ALA A 11 5.72 3.51 22.07
CA ALA A 11 5.28 3.91 20.74
C ALA A 11 5.78 2.95 19.64
N TRP A 12 7.05 2.52 19.74
CA TRP A 12 7.62 1.54 18.83
C TRP A 12 6.89 0.19 18.91
N ALA A 13 6.59 -0.29 20.10
CA ALA A 13 5.85 -1.53 20.32
C ALA A 13 4.46 -1.47 19.67
N VAL A 14 3.69 -0.39 19.89
CA VAL A 14 2.37 -0.17 19.27
C VAL A 14 2.47 -0.20 17.74
N LYS A 15 3.46 0.50 17.16
CA LYS A 15 3.71 0.46 15.70
C LYS A 15 4.01 -0.96 15.21
N GLU A 16 4.69 -1.76 16.02
CA GLU A 16 5.10 -3.10 15.64
C GLU A 16 3.91 -4.07 15.64
N HIS A 17 2.97 -3.90 16.58
CA HIS A 17 1.68 -4.59 16.54
C HIS A 17 0.83 -4.19 15.32
N LEU A 18 0.80 -2.90 14.96
CA LEU A 18 0.15 -2.48 13.71
C LEU A 18 0.79 -3.13 12.47
N ARG A 19 2.12 -3.27 12.45
CA ARG A 19 2.82 -3.98 11.37
C ARG A 19 2.38 -5.45 11.27
N ARG A 20 2.11 -6.12 12.40
CA ARG A 20 1.59 -7.50 12.40
C ARG A 20 0.20 -7.60 11.78
N ILE A 21 -0.69 -6.65 12.06
CA ILE A 21 -2.01 -6.56 11.41
C ILE A 21 -1.82 -6.52 9.88
N LEU A 22 -1.00 -5.60 9.38
CA LEU A 22 -0.84 -5.37 7.94
C LEU A 22 -0.11 -6.52 7.21
N ASN A 23 0.67 -7.32 7.94
CA ASN A 23 1.35 -8.48 7.37
C ASN A 23 0.51 -9.77 7.42
N ALA A 24 -0.59 -9.80 8.17
CA ALA A 24 -1.41 -10.99 8.36
C ALA A 24 -1.88 -11.62 7.05
N GLU A 25 -1.72 -12.94 6.90
CA GLU A 25 -2.01 -13.68 5.67
C GLU A 25 -3.50 -13.90 5.40
N SER A 26 -4.36 -13.61 6.38
CA SER A 26 -5.81 -13.70 6.24
C SER A 26 -6.53 -12.65 7.08
N ILE A 27 -7.80 -12.40 6.77
CA ILE A 27 -8.66 -11.51 7.57
C ILE A 27 -8.78 -12.01 9.01
N ALA A 28 -8.89 -13.33 9.22
CA ALA A 28 -8.99 -13.93 10.55
C ALA A 28 -7.71 -13.70 11.38
N ALA A 29 -6.52 -13.94 10.78
CA ALA A 29 -5.25 -13.65 11.42
C ALA A 29 -5.09 -12.15 11.71
N GLY A 30 -5.55 -11.28 10.80
CA GLY A 30 -5.55 -9.83 11.01
C GLY A 30 -6.45 -9.40 12.16
N GLN A 31 -7.61 -10.03 12.34
CA GLN A 31 -8.50 -9.78 13.47
C GLN A 31 -7.85 -10.17 14.81
N GLY A 32 -7.14 -11.31 14.85
CA GLY A 32 -6.36 -11.70 16.03
C GLY A 32 -5.25 -10.69 16.35
N ALA A 33 -4.44 -10.34 15.35
CA ALA A 33 -3.38 -9.34 15.50
C ALA A 33 -3.91 -7.95 15.89
N ARG A 34 -5.15 -7.62 15.53
CA ARG A 34 -5.81 -6.38 15.94
C ARG A 34 -6.13 -6.37 17.44
N ILE A 35 -6.56 -7.50 18.01
CA ILE A 35 -6.79 -7.61 19.45
C ILE A 35 -5.47 -7.37 20.20
N ASP A 36 -4.38 -8.00 19.76
CA ASP A 36 -3.04 -7.79 20.34
C ASP A 36 -2.59 -6.33 20.24
N PHE A 37 -2.90 -5.67 19.13
CA PHE A 37 -2.63 -4.24 18.94
C PHE A 37 -3.44 -3.36 19.89
N GLU A 38 -4.73 -3.62 20.07
CA GLU A 38 -5.58 -2.87 21.01
C GLU A 38 -5.09 -3.04 22.45
N LEU A 39 -4.64 -4.25 22.83
CA LEU A 39 -4.00 -4.49 24.13
C LEU A 39 -2.69 -3.71 24.29
N ALA A 40 -1.85 -3.67 23.25
CA ALA A 40 -0.61 -2.91 23.26
C ALA A 40 -0.85 -1.40 23.38
N VAL A 41 -1.91 -0.87 22.77
CA VAL A 41 -2.30 0.55 22.90
C VAL A 41 -2.69 0.88 24.34
N VAL A 42 -3.54 0.05 24.95
CA VAL A 42 -3.95 0.24 26.36
C VAL A 42 -2.74 0.17 27.28
N ALA A 43 -1.82 -0.79 27.05
CA ALA A 43 -0.61 -0.93 27.84
C ALA A 43 0.36 0.25 27.67
N ALA A 44 0.40 0.88 26.49
CA ALA A 44 1.26 2.04 26.25
C ALA A 44 0.77 3.29 27.01
N GLY A 45 -0.54 3.46 27.21
CA GLY A 45 -1.09 4.59 27.96
C GLY A 45 -0.81 5.97 27.33
N LEU A 46 -0.51 6.01 26.03
CA LEU A 46 -0.14 7.23 25.30
C LEU A 46 -1.35 7.80 24.53
N PRO A 47 -1.66 9.12 24.64
CA PRO A 47 -2.71 9.75 23.85
C PRO A 47 -2.51 9.64 22.32
N GLU A 48 -1.27 9.56 21.88
CA GLU A 48 -0.87 9.30 20.49
C GLU A 48 -1.29 7.89 20.04
N ALA A 49 -1.13 6.88 20.90
CA ALA A 49 -1.50 5.50 20.61
C ALA A 49 -3.02 5.33 20.53
N ASP A 50 -3.78 6.02 21.39
CA ASP A 50 -5.25 6.03 21.34
C ASP A 50 -5.77 6.65 20.03
N ARG A 51 -5.18 7.77 19.60
CA ARG A 51 -5.49 8.40 18.30
C ARG A 51 -5.18 7.47 17.13
N LEU A 52 -4.08 6.72 17.20
CA LEU A 52 -3.75 5.71 16.21
C LEU A 52 -4.78 4.58 16.21
N ALA A 53 -5.18 4.07 17.37
CA ALA A 53 -6.18 3.02 17.48
C ALA A 53 -7.53 3.44 16.91
N ALA A 54 -7.97 4.67 17.20
CA ALA A 54 -9.18 5.25 16.61
C ALA A 54 -9.09 5.32 15.07
N THR A 55 -7.91 5.67 14.54
CA THR A 55 -7.66 5.67 13.10
C THR A 55 -7.76 4.26 12.52
N VAL A 56 -7.10 3.27 13.13
CA VAL A 56 -7.14 1.87 12.68
C VAL A 56 -8.56 1.32 12.72
N ALA A 57 -9.32 1.63 13.77
CA ALA A 57 -10.71 1.22 13.90
C ALA A 57 -11.59 1.83 12.79
N LYS A 58 -11.42 3.12 12.50
CA LYS A 58 -12.14 3.82 11.42
C LYS A 58 -11.91 3.19 10.05
N TRP A 59 -10.66 2.80 9.75
CA TRP A 59 -10.26 2.22 8.46
C TRP A 59 -10.30 0.69 8.42
N TRP A 60 -10.90 0.05 9.43
CA TRP A 60 -10.92 -1.40 9.51
C TRP A 60 -11.58 -2.10 8.30
N PRO A 61 -12.71 -1.59 7.74
CA PRO A 61 -13.30 -2.18 6.54
C PRO A 61 -12.30 -2.27 5.37
N GLU A 62 -11.54 -1.20 5.13
CA GLU A 62 -10.54 -1.12 4.06
C GLU A 62 -9.32 -1.99 4.36
N ILE A 63 -8.89 -2.04 5.62
CA ILE A 63 -7.81 -2.94 6.05
C ILE A 63 -8.20 -4.40 5.77
N LYS A 64 -9.44 -4.82 6.08
CA LYS A 64 -9.92 -6.17 5.73
C LYS A 64 -9.87 -6.44 4.23
N VAL A 65 -10.27 -5.47 3.40
CA VAL A 65 -10.16 -5.58 1.93
C VAL A 65 -8.70 -5.73 1.52
N PHE A 66 -7.79 -4.94 2.09
CA PHE A 66 -6.37 -5.08 1.83
C PHE A 66 -5.84 -6.46 2.23
N LEU A 67 -6.20 -6.99 3.41
CA LEU A 67 -5.75 -8.31 3.84
C LEU A 67 -6.24 -9.43 2.92
N GLY A 68 -7.49 -9.36 2.45
CA GLY A 68 -8.06 -10.36 1.55
C GLY A 68 -7.55 -10.28 0.11
N THR A 69 -7.24 -9.08 -0.38
CA THR A 69 -6.91 -8.86 -1.81
C THR A 69 -5.43 -8.59 -2.07
N ARG A 70 -4.71 -8.11 -1.05
CA ARG A 70 -3.36 -7.53 -1.14
C ARG A 70 -3.23 -6.42 -2.20
N VAL A 71 -4.36 -5.85 -2.63
CA VAL A 71 -4.38 -4.76 -3.61
C VAL A 71 -4.00 -3.47 -2.92
N THR A 72 -2.97 -2.81 -3.45
CA THR A 72 -2.53 -1.49 -3.00
C THR A 72 -2.78 -0.43 -4.07
N ASN A 73 -2.84 0.84 -3.65
CA ASN A 73 -2.91 1.99 -4.56
C ASN A 73 -1.61 2.22 -5.35
N ALA A 74 -0.58 1.36 -5.19
CA ALA A 74 0.70 1.54 -5.86
C ALA A 74 0.59 1.55 -7.40
N ARG A 75 -0.31 0.72 -7.96
CA ARG A 75 -0.51 0.66 -9.42
C ARG A 75 -1.08 1.96 -9.98
N THR A 76 -2.08 2.49 -9.30
CA THR A 76 -2.76 3.75 -9.63
C THR A 76 -1.85 4.95 -9.37
N GLU A 77 -1.06 4.95 -8.30
CA GLU A 77 -0.04 5.97 -8.04
C GLU A 77 1.07 5.99 -9.09
N ALA A 78 1.55 4.83 -9.51
CA ALA A 78 2.54 4.73 -10.58
C ALA A 78 1.97 5.31 -11.90
N ALA A 79 0.71 5.02 -12.21
CA ALA A 79 0.02 5.59 -13.36
C ALA A 79 -0.14 7.11 -13.24
N ASN A 80 -0.61 7.59 -12.09
CA ASN A 80 -0.79 9.02 -11.83
C ASN A 80 0.54 9.78 -11.90
N THR A 81 1.61 9.20 -11.36
CA THR A 81 2.96 9.78 -11.42
C THR A 81 3.44 9.89 -12.87
N ALA A 82 3.26 8.83 -13.67
CA ALA A 82 3.58 8.86 -15.09
C ALA A 82 2.80 9.93 -15.85
N ILE A 83 1.51 10.06 -15.60
CA ILE A 83 0.64 11.08 -16.21
C ILE A 83 1.12 12.49 -15.82
N LYS A 84 1.42 12.71 -14.53
CA LYS A 84 1.98 13.97 -14.05
C LYS A 84 3.30 14.30 -14.74
N GLN A 85 4.17 13.32 -14.98
CA GLN A 85 5.42 13.53 -15.73
C GLN A 85 5.17 13.90 -17.19
N ILE A 86 4.25 13.21 -17.89
CA ILE A 86 3.85 13.58 -19.27
C ILE A 86 3.39 15.05 -19.33
N LYS A 87 2.59 15.48 -18.35
CA LYS A 87 2.11 16.86 -18.24
C LYS A 87 3.25 17.84 -18.01
N ARG A 88 4.20 17.54 -17.11
CA ARG A 88 5.36 18.38 -16.81
C ARG A 88 6.31 18.53 -17.99
N THR A 89 6.71 17.43 -18.62
CA THR A 89 7.60 17.45 -19.80
C THR A 89 6.97 18.19 -20.98
N GLY A 90 5.65 18.09 -21.13
CA GLY A 90 4.91 18.80 -22.19
C GLY A 90 4.72 20.30 -21.95
N ARG A 91 5.11 20.85 -20.78
CA ARG A 91 4.86 22.25 -20.37
C ARG A 91 3.38 22.67 -20.48
N GLY A 92 2.47 21.72 -20.28
CA GLY A 92 1.03 21.91 -20.46
C GLY A 92 0.56 21.63 -21.89
N TYR A 93 -0.58 20.96 -22.02
CA TYR A 93 -1.21 20.67 -23.30
C TYR A 93 -2.39 21.62 -23.49
N ARG A 94 -2.42 22.33 -24.63
CA ARG A 94 -3.56 23.16 -25.03
C ARG A 94 -4.72 22.33 -25.59
N ASN A 95 -4.40 21.17 -26.18
CA ASN A 95 -5.35 20.25 -26.78
C ASN A 95 -5.41 18.94 -25.97
N GLN A 96 -6.60 18.62 -25.47
CA GLN A 96 -6.86 17.44 -24.64
C GLN A 96 -6.65 16.11 -25.39
N THR A 97 -6.98 16.05 -26.68
CA THR A 97 -6.76 14.87 -27.52
C THR A 97 -5.28 14.53 -27.62
N ASN A 98 -4.42 15.55 -27.78
CA ASN A 98 -2.97 15.34 -27.83
C ASN A 98 -2.42 14.84 -26.49
N TYR A 99 -2.95 15.34 -25.37
CA TYR A 99 -2.60 14.87 -24.04
C TYR A 99 -2.99 13.40 -23.84
N GLN A 100 -4.23 13.03 -24.19
CA GLN A 100 -4.73 11.67 -24.12
C GLN A 100 -3.90 10.71 -24.99
N SER A 101 -3.60 11.08 -26.22
CA SER A 101 -2.76 10.29 -27.14
C SER A 101 -1.38 9.97 -26.54
N ARG A 102 -0.75 10.92 -25.83
CA ARG A 102 0.54 10.66 -25.17
C ARG A 102 0.42 9.74 -23.95
N ILE A 103 -0.65 9.84 -23.17
CA ILE A 103 -0.93 8.89 -22.08
C ILE A 103 -1.12 7.49 -22.64
N LEU A 104 -2.02 7.32 -23.60
CA LEU A 104 -2.32 6.03 -24.23
C LEU A 104 -1.09 5.42 -24.91
N GLY A 105 -0.33 6.23 -25.64
CA GLY A 105 0.90 5.80 -26.30
C GLY A 105 1.96 5.30 -25.32
N ARG A 106 2.08 5.89 -24.12
CA ARG A 106 2.97 5.39 -23.06
C ARG A 106 2.46 4.06 -22.49
N SER A 107 1.18 3.98 -22.19
CA SER A 107 0.55 2.77 -21.62
C SER A 107 0.65 1.57 -22.57
N PHE A 108 0.48 1.78 -23.88
CA PHE A 108 0.65 0.74 -24.90
C PHE A 108 2.09 0.20 -24.94
N ARG A 109 3.10 1.10 -24.95
CA ARG A 109 4.51 0.70 -24.90
C ARG A 109 4.85 -0.08 -23.62
N GLN A 110 4.32 0.33 -22.48
CA GLN A 110 4.54 -0.34 -21.20
C GLN A 110 3.90 -1.73 -21.17
N THR A 111 2.69 -1.87 -21.71
CA THR A 111 1.99 -3.16 -21.82
C THR A 111 2.76 -4.12 -22.72
N ARG A 112 3.16 -3.67 -23.92
CA ARG A 112 3.97 -4.48 -24.84
C ARG A 112 5.30 -4.94 -24.24
N ARG A 113 6.03 -4.04 -23.56
CA ARG A 113 7.28 -4.41 -22.88
C ARG A 113 7.06 -5.48 -21.81
N ARG A 114 6.00 -5.36 -21.00
CA ARG A 114 5.67 -6.37 -19.99
C ARG A 114 5.35 -7.73 -20.62
N SER A 115 4.58 -7.75 -21.71
CA SER A 115 4.25 -8.99 -22.44
C SER A 115 5.47 -9.63 -23.11
N GLN A 116 6.46 -8.84 -23.55
CA GLN A 116 7.70 -9.37 -24.13
C GLN A 116 8.66 -9.96 -23.07
N ILE A 117 8.61 -9.46 -21.83
CA ILE A 117 9.47 -9.95 -20.73
C ILE A 117 8.95 -11.28 -20.14
N HIS A 118 7.69 -11.66 -20.40
CA HIS A 118 7.15 -12.99 -20.10
C HIS A 118 6.96 -13.81 -21.40
N PRO A 119 8.04 -14.30 -22.05
CA PRO A 119 7.88 -15.37 -23.01
C PRO A 119 7.49 -16.63 -22.24
N ARG A 120 6.44 -17.30 -22.73
CA ARG A 120 5.96 -18.62 -22.29
C ARG A 120 7.11 -19.51 -21.82
N ALA A 121 7.12 -19.87 -20.53
CA ALA A 121 7.81 -21.06 -20.08
C ALA A 121 7.24 -22.23 -20.90
N GLY A 122 8.12 -22.89 -21.66
CA GLY A 122 7.78 -23.72 -22.79
C GLY A 122 6.84 -24.88 -22.44
N LEU A 123 5.74 -24.96 -23.20
CA LEU A 123 5.24 -26.22 -23.72
C LEU A 123 6.39 -26.85 -24.53
N HIS A 124 7.22 -27.71 -23.94
CA HIS A 124 7.99 -28.77 -24.60
C HIS A 124 8.63 -29.64 -23.50
N ALA A 125 7.88 -30.64 -23.04
CA ALA A 125 8.41 -31.82 -22.37
C ALA A 125 7.54 -33.01 -22.79
N GLU A 126 7.48 -33.25 -24.09
CA GLU A 126 7.31 -34.59 -24.65
C GLU A 126 8.72 -35.05 -25.05
N VAL A 127 9.24 -36.08 -24.38
CA VAL A 127 9.71 -37.39 -24.91
C VAL A 127 10.20 -38.20 -23.70
#